data_AF-A0A1V6E2Z5-F1
#
_entry.id   AF-A0A1V6E2Z5-F1
#
_cell.length_a   1.000
_cell.length_b   1.000
_cell.length_c   1.000
_cell.angle_alpha   90.00
_cell.angle_beta   90.00
_cell.angle_gamma   90.00
#
_symmetry.space_group_name_H-M   'P 1'
#
loop_
_entity.id
_entity.type
_entity.pdbx_description
1 polymer ?
#
loop_
_entity_poly.entity_id
_entity_poly.type
_entity_poly.pdbx_seq_one_letter_code
_entity_poly.pdbx_strand_id
1 'polypeptide(L)'
;MKKWLYFIFPIIGLVVFLFFYFAHVDEAKKAQAIRLEQIAKKDAEAAAAKAALEAKAREDADARAAERKAADEKKAREKQEKWDAEGQKVLDETNRAKSASAAAAKDIARLDLELLAARKLRDQTNEEYLQLLKKVETAKIARRNAELEIQRMTAMIASRTSESALAEPPALPARK
;
A
#
# COMPACT_ATOMS: atom_id res chain seq x y z
N MET A 1 84.57 97.87 -34.36
CA MET A 1 83.34 97.29 -34.92
C MET A 1 82.98 95.98 -34.21
N LYS A 2 81.68 95.80 -33.89
CA LYS A 2 80.96 94.52 -33.71
C LYS A 2 81.37 93.50 -32.60
N LYS A 3 81.85 93.92 -31.42
CA LYS A 3 81.94 92.99 -30.25
C LYS A 3 80.58 92.62 -29.64
N TRP A 4 79.55 93.45 -29.85
CA TRP A 4 78.17 93.18 -29.39
C TRP A 4 77.48 92.05 -30.17
N LEU A 5 77.96 91.72 -31.37
CA LEU A 5 77.37 90.70 -32.23
C LEU A 5 77.54 89.28 -31.64
N TYR A 6 78.65 89.03 -30.95
CA TYR A 6 78.93 87.74 -30.28
C TYR A 6 78.07 87.47 -29.05
N PHE A 7 77.41 88.48 -28.49
CA PHE A 7 76.50 88.34 -27.34
C PHE A 7 75.03 88.30 -27.79
N ILE A 8 74.67 89.12 -28.78
CA ILE A 8 73.30 89.21 -29.29
C ILE A 8 72.87 87.93 -30.01
N PHE A 9 73.73 87.34 -30.85
CA PHE A 9 73.39 86.09 -31.56
C PHE A 9 73.13 84.88 -30.65
N PRO A 10 73.98 84.55 -29.64
CA PRO A 10 73.68 83.44 -28.75
C PRO A 10 72.48 83.72 -27.83
N ILE A 11 72.21 84.98 -27.46
CA ILE A 11 71.01 85.32 -26.68
C ILE A 11 69.75 85.14 -27.53
N ILE A 12 69.74 85.61 -28.78
CA ILE A 12 68.61 85.38 -29.70
C ILE A 12 68.43 83.88 -29.95
N GLY A 13 69.53 83.14 -30.17
CA GLY A 13 69.49 81.68 -30.29
C GLY A 13 68.93 80.99 -29.06
N LEU A 14 69.27 81.46 -27.86
CA LEU A 14 68.76 80.94 -26.60
C LEU A 14 67.27 81.25 -26.39
N VAL A 15 66.81 82.45 -26.76
CA VAL A 15 65.38 82.81 -26.70
C VAL A 15 64.55 81.97 -27.68
N VAL A 16 65.05 81.78 -28.91
CA VAL A 16 64.42 80.89 -29.90
C VAL A 16 64.40 79.45 -29.38
N PHE A 17 65.51 78.96 -28.85
CA PHE A 17 65.60 77.62 -28.28
C PHE A 17 64.63 77.42 -27.10
N LEU A 18 64.53 78.37 -26.17
CA LEU A 18 63.61 78.29 -25.04
C LEU A 18 62.15 78.29 -25.50
N PHE A 19 61.80 79.07 -26.52
CA PHE A 19 60.45 79.06 -27.09
C PHE A 19 60.08 77.68 -27.66
N PHE A 20 60.96 77.07 -28.46
CA PHE A 20 60.74 75.71 -28.98
C PHE A 20 60.77 74.64 -27.89
N TYR A 21 61.64 74.77 -26.88
CA TYR A 21 61.70 73.86 -25.75
C TYR A 21 60.41 73.86 -24.93
N PHE A 22 59.88 75.03 -24.57
CA PHE A 22 58.60 75.11 -23.84
C PHE A 22 57.43 74.61 -24.68
N ALA A 23 57.39 74.89 -26.00
CA ALA A 23 56.39 74.35 -26.90
C ALA A 23 56.41 72.81 -26.93
N HIS A 24 57.59 72.19 -27.04
CA HIS A 24 57.73 70.73 -27.03
C HIS A 24 57.46 70.09 -25.66
N VAL A 25 57.78 70.78 -24.54
CA VAL A 25 57.42 70.32 -23.20
C VAL A 25 55.90 70.31 -23.00
N ASP A 26 55.19 71.32 -23.50
CA ASP A 26 53.73 71.38 -23.43
C ASP A 26 53.06 70.35 -24.35
N GLU A 27 53.59 70.13 -25.55
CA GLU A 27 53.16 69.02 -26.41
C GLU A 27 53.39 67.65 -25.75
N ALA A 28 54.55 67.44 -25.12
CA ALA A 28 54.86 66.20 -24.41
C ALA A 28 53.92 65.99 -23.20
N LYS A 29 53.61 67.04 -22.42
CA LYS A 29 52.65 66.98 -21.32
C LYS A 29 51.23 66.65 -21.81
N LYS A 30 50.78 67.27 -22.91
CA LYS A 30 49.47 66.97 -23.52
C LYS A 30 49.43 65.53 -24.05
N ALA A 31 50.48 65.09 -24.72
CA ALA A 31 50.59 63.70 -25.22
C ALA A 31 50.58 62.69 -24.06
N GLN A 32 51.26 62.98 -22.94
CA GLN A 32 51.22 62.14 -21.74
C GLN A 32 49.84 62.16 -21.08
N ALA A 33 49.19 63.32 -20.96
CA ALA A 33 47.85 63.43 -20.41
C ALA A 33 46.83 62.62 -21.24
N ILE A 34 46.87 62.76 -22.57
CA ILE A 34 46.01 61.98 -23.49
C ILE A 34 46.29 60.48 -23.35
N ARG A 35 47.56 60.07 -23.24
CA ARG A 35 47.92 58.67 -23.05
C ARG A 35 47.42 58.12 -21.72
N LEU A 36 47.54 58.89 -20.64
CA LEU A 36 47.02 58.53 -19.32
C LEU A 36 45.50 58.43 -19.32
N GLU A 37 44.80 59.36 -19.98
CA GLU A 37 43.34 59.29 -20.16
C GLU A 37 42.92 58.07 -20.98
N GLN A 38 43.66 57.72 -22.05
CA GLN A 38 43.38 56.53 -22.85
C GLN A 38 43.62 55.23 -22.06
N ILE A 39 44.67 55.18 -21.24
CA ILE A 39 44.93 54.04 -20.35
C ILE A 39 43.80 53.94 -19.32
N ALA A 40 43.44 55.03 -18.65
CA ALA A 40 42.36 55.05 -17.67
C ALA A 40 41.00 54.63 -18.28
N LYS A 41 40.69 55.06 -19.50
CA LYS A 41 39.48 54.62 -20.22
C LYS A 41 39.51 53.13 -20.55
N LYS A 42 40.64 52.62 -21.06
CA LYS A 42 40.79 51.18 -21.35
C LYS A 42 40.71 50.32 -20.09
N ASP A 43 41.31 50.77 -19.00
CA ASP A 43 41.26 50.07 -17.71
C ASP A 43 39.83 50.08 -17.14
N ALA A 44 39.11 51.20 -17.26
CA ALA A 44 37.70 51.30 -16.86
C ALA A 44 36.79 50.40 -17.70
N GLU A 45 36.97 50.36 -19.02
CA GLU A 45 36.22 49.47 -19.93
C GLU A 45 36.52 47.99 -19.65
N ALA A 46 37.79 47.64 -19.42
CA ALA A 46 38.20 46.28 -19.07
C ALA A 46 37.63 45.86 -17.70
N ALA A 47 37.65 46.76 -16.71
CA ALA A 47 37.06 46.52 -15.40
C ALA A 47 35.54 46.36 -15.48
N ALA A 48 34.85 47.19 -16.26
CA ALA A 48 33.41 47.09 -16.47
C ALA A 48 33.03 45.78 -17.21
N ALA A 49 33.78 45.40 -18.24
CA ALA A 49 33.58 44.14 -18.96
C ALA A 49 33.79 42.92 -18.03
N LYS A 50 34.84 42.95 -17.21
CA LYS A 50 35.10 41.91 -16.21
C LYS A 50 33.98 41.82 -15.18
N ALA A 51 33.53 42.95 -14.63
CA ALA A 51 32.42 42.98 -13.67
C ALA A 51 31.12 42.45 -14.27
N ALA A 52 30.80 42.79 -15.53
CA ALA A 52 29.62 42.29 -16.22
C ALA A 52 29.70 40.77 -16.49
N LEU A 53 30.87 40.25 -16.86
CA LEU A 53 31.09 38.81 -17.03
C LEU A 53 30.97 38.06 -15.69
N GLU A 54 31.55 38.59 -14.62
CA GLU A 54 31.43 38.00 -13.29
C GLU A 54 29.98 38.02 -12.78
N ALA A 55 29.24 39.10 -13.01
CA ALA A 55 27.82 39.18 -12.65
C ALA A 55 26.98 38.13 -13.40
N LYS A 56 27.16 38.01 -14.73
CA LYS A 56 26.46 36.98 -15.53
C LYS A 56 26.86 35.56 -15.12
N ALA A 57 28.13 35.33 -14.81
CA ALA A 57 28.60 34.03 -14.35
C ALA A 57 27.99 33.65 -12.99
N ARG A 58 27.82 34.63 -12.08
CA ARG A 58 27.14 34.41 -10.80
C ARG A 58 25.66 34.12 -10.98
N GLU A 59 24.95 34.91 -11.78
CA GLU A 59 23.53 34.71 -12.05
C GLU A 59 23.25 33.33 -12.67
N ASP A 60 24.05 32.93 -13.65
CA ASP A 60 23.95 31.62 -14.29
C ASP A 60 24.31 30.47 -13.33
N ALA A 61 25.30 30.67 -12.45
CA ALA A 61 25.62 29.70 -11.40
C ALA A 61 24.49 29.56 -10.37
N ASP A 62 23.91 30.67 -9.92
CA ASP A 62 22.80 30.71 -8.98
C ASP A 62 21.53 30.09 -9.57
N ALA A 63 21.23 30.37 -10.85
CA ALA A 63 20.12 29.77 -11.57
C ALA A 63 20.25 28.24 -11.65
N ARG A 64 21.44 27.73 -12.02
CA ARG A 64 21.69 26.27 -12.04
C ARG A 64 21.66 25.65 -10.65
N ALA A 65 22.14 26.36 -9.63
CA ALA A 65 22.07 25.88 -8.26
C ALA A 65 20.62 25.79 -7.77
N ALA A 66 19.78 26.78 -8.09
CA ALA A 66 18.36 26.78 -7.78
C ALA A 66 17.62 25.65 -8.52
N GLU A 67 17.90 25.44 -9.81
CA GLU A 67 17.32 24.36 -10.60
C GLU A 67 17.66 22.97 -10.02
N ARG A 68 18.92 22.74 -9.64
CA ARG A 68 19.33 21.48 -8.99
C ARG A 68 18.62 21.27 -7.66
N LYS A 69 18.55 22.29 -6.80
CA LYS A 69 17.83 22.21 -5.53
C LYS A 69 16.35 21.88 -5.74
N ALA A 70 15.68 22.54 -6.68
CA ALA A 70 14.28 22.27 -6.99
C ALA A 70 14.08 20.85 -7.54
N ALA A 71 14.97 20.38 -8.41
CA ALA A 71 14.93 19.02 -8.95
C ALA A 71 15.15 17.96 -7.85
N ASP A 72 16.10 18.20 -6.94
CA ASP A 72 16.40 17.29 -5.83
C ASP A 72 15.28 17.27 -4.80
N GLU A 73 14.69 18.42 -4.47
CA GLU A 73 13.51 18.52 -3.62
C GLU A 73 12.32 17.79 -4.23
N LYS A 74 12.07 17.96 -5.53
CA LYS A 74 11.00 17.24 -6.23
C LYS A 74 11.23 15.73 -6.19
N LYS A 75 12.44 15.26 -6.49
CA LYS A 75 12.80 13.83 -6.40
C LYS A 75 12.63 13.28 -4.99
N ALA A 76 13.04 14.05 -3.97
CA ALA A 76 12.90 13.66 -2.57
C ALA A 76 11.42 13.53 -2.18
N ARG A 77 10.59 14.51 -2.55
CA ARG A 77 9.14 14.47 -2.31
C ARG A 77 8.48 13.30 -3.04
N GLU A 78 8.74 13.10 -4.32
CA GLU A 78 8.19 11.97 -5.08
C GLU A 78 8.60 10.62 -4.48
N LYS A 79 9.84 10.50 -3.99
CA LYS A 79 10.31 9.28 -3.31
C LYS A 79 9.60 9.08 -1.97
N GLN A 80 9.42 10.14 -1.19
CA GLN A 80 8.68 10.12 0.08
C GLN A 80 7.22 9.73 -0.16
N GLU A 81 6.54 10.37 -1.10
CA GLU A 81 5.14 10.09 -1.45
C GLU A 81 4.96 8.64 -1.91
N LYS A 82 5.88 8.12 -2.74
CA LYS A 82 5.86 6.70 -3.15
C LYS A 82 6.06 5.77 -1.96
N TRP A 83 7.03 6.06 -1.10
CA TRP A 83 7.29 5.26 0.10
C TRP A 83 6.09 5.24 1.03
N ASP A 84 5.49 6.40 1.30
CA ASP A 84 4.32 6.51 2.16
C ASP A 84 3.11 5.81 1.53
N ALA A 85 2.89 5.94 0.22
CA ALA A 85 1.81 5.26 -0.50
C ALA A 85 1.98 3.73 -0.49
N GLU A 86 3.19 3.22 -0.72
CA GLU A 86 3.48 1.78 -0.61
C GLU A 86 3.33 1.29 0.83
N GLY A 87 3.81 2.07 1.80
CA GLY A 87 3.63 1.78 3.23
C GLY A 87 2.17 1.68 3.64
N GLN A 88 1.32 2.61 3.18
CA GLN A 88 -0.12 2.57 3.43
C GLN A 88 -0.77 1.34 2.79
N LYS A 89 -0.43 1.01 1.53
CA LYS A 89 -0.93 -0.20 0.88
C LYS A 89 -0.58 -1.47 1.67
N VAL A 90 0.67 -1.59 2.12
CA VAL A 90 1.11 -2.73 2.93
C VAL A 90 0.35 -2.80 4.25
N LEU A 91 0.13 -1.67 4.93
CA LEU A 91 -0.65 -1.62 6.16
C LEU A 91 -2.11 -2.03 5.93
N ASP A 92 -2.74 -1.51 4.88
CA ASP A 92 -4.12 -1.83 4.53
C ASP A 92 -4.30 -3.32 4.19
N GLU A 93 -3.40 -3.87 3.37
CA GLU A 93 -3.40 -5.29 3.03
C GLU A 93 -3.17 -6.18 4.26
N THR A 94 -2.25 -5.78 5.14
CA THR A 94 -1.98 -6.49 6.40
C THR A 94 -3.20 -6.47 7.31
N ASN A 95 -3.84 -5.31 7.47
CA ASN A 95 -5.04 -5.17 8.28
C ASN A 95 -6.22 -5.97 7.71
N ARG A 96 -6.37 -5.98 6.37
CA ARG A 96 -7.38 -6.78 5.67
C ARG A 96 -7.14 -8.28 5.83
N ALA A 97 -5.89 -8.73 5.71
CA ALA A 97 -5.53 -10.13 5.92
C ALA A 97 -5.79 -10.56 7.37
N LYS A 98 -5.45 -9.70 8.33
CA LYS A 98 -5.67 -9.95 9.76
C LYS A 98 -7.16 -10.04 10.10
N SER A 99 -7.99 -9.15 9.54
CA SER A 99 -9.44 -9.20 9.77
C SER A 99 -10.09 -10.42 9.12
N ALA A 100 -9.67 -10.77 7.90
CA ALA A 100 -10.12 -11.97 7.21
C ALA A 100 -9.73 -13.25 7.97
N SER A 101 -8.51 -13.32 8.50
CA SER A 101 -8.04 -14.44 9.33
C SER A 101 -8.86 -14.56 10.62
N ALA A 102 -9.14 -13.45 11.29
CA ALA A 102 -9.99 -13.45 12.50
C ALA A 102 -11.43 -13.89 12.21
N ALA A 103 -12.00 -13.49 11.07
CA ALA A 103 -13.32 -13.95 10.64
C ALA A 103 -13.31 -15.46 10.34
N ALA A 104 -12.35 -15.94 9.57
CA ALA A 104 -12.21 -17.36 9.25
C ALA A 104 -12.02 -18.21 10.51
N ALA A 105 -11.25 -17.75 11.50
CA ALA A 105 -11.08 -18.45 12.77
C ALA A 105 -12.40 -18.60 13.55
N LYS A 106 -13.25 -17.56 13.53
CA LYS A 106 -14.59 -17.63 14.13
C LYS A 106 -15.50 -18.61 13.38
N ASP A 107 -15.45 -18.60 12.06
CA ASP A 107 -16.23 -19.51 11.23
C ASP A 107 -15.81 -20.97 11.44
N ILE A 108 -14.51 -21.24 11.55
CA ILE A 108 -13.99 -22.58 11.88
C ILE A 108 -14.54 -23.03 13.24
N ALA A 109 -14.42 -22.20 14.28
CA ALA A 109 -14.94 -22.54 15.61
C ALA A 109 -16.45 -22.78 15.61
N ARG A 110 -17.22 -21.97 14.85
CA ARG A 110 -18.66 -22.17 14.67
C ARG A 110 -18.97 -23.50 13.98
N LEU A 111 -18.29 -23.80 12.87
CA LEU A 111 -18.49 -25.03 12.10
C LEU A 111 -18.10 -26.27 12.91
N ASP A 112 -17.06 -26.21 13.73
CA ASP A 112 -16.68 -27.30 14.64
C ASP A 112 -17.77 -27.58 15.67
N LEU A 113 -18.37 -26.52 16.24
CA LEU A 113 -19.51 -26.66 17.16
C LEU A 113 -20.74 -27.25 16.47
N GLU A 114 -21.07 -26.78 15.26
CA GLU A 114 -22.18 -27.31 14.46
C GLU A 114 -21.97 -28.79 14.11
N LEU A 115 -20.75 -29.17 13.76
CA LEU A 115 -20.39 -30.55 13.45
C LEU A 115 -20.47 -31.46 14.67
N LEU A 116 -20.04 -30.99 15.84
CA LEU A 116 -20.23 -31.72 17.10
C LEU A 116 -21.71 -31.88 17.45
N ALA A 117 -22.50 -30.83 17.31
CA ALA A 117 -23.95 -30.87 17.55
C ALA A 117 -24.64 -31.85 16.59
N ALA A 118 -24.31 -31.82 15.30
CA ALA A 118 -24.85 -32.72 14.30
C ALA A 118 -24.50 -34.19 14.58
N ARG A 119 -23.26 -34.48 14.99
CA ARG A 119 -22.85 -35.83 15.39
C ARG A 119 -23.64 -36.32 16.60
N LYS A 120 -23.79 -35.47 17.63
CA LYS A 120 -24.57 -35.80 18.82
C LYS A 120 -26.04 -36.07 18.47
N LEU A 121 -26.64 -35.23 17.63
CA LEU A 121 -28.02 -35.39 17.18
C LEU A 121 -28.19 -36.70 16.42
N ARG A 122 -27.28 -37.01 15.49
CA ARG A 122 -27.29 -38.29 14.75
C ARG A 122 -27.26 -39.49 15.70
N ASP A 123 -26.36 -39.46 16.69
CA ASP A 123 -26.22 -40.57 17.64
C ASP A 123 -27.49 -40.75 18.48
N GLN A 124 -28.07 -39.64 18.97
CA GLN A 124 -29.35 -39.64 19.69
C GLN A 124 -30.49 -40.19 18.83
N THR A 125 -30.66 -39.70 17.59
CA THR A 125 -31.70 -40.17 16.68
C THR A 125 -31.52 -41.65 16.34
N ASN A 126 -30.29 -42.13 16.21
CA ASN A 126 -30.02 -43.54 15.95
C ASN A 126 -30.40 -44.41 17.16
N GLU A 127 -30.07 -43.98 18.38
CA GLU A 127 -30.51 -44.66 19.60
C GLU A 127 -32.04 -44.71 19.71
N GLU A 128 -32.72 -43.59 19.49
CA GLU A 128 -34.18 -43.51 19.50
C GLU A 128 -34.81 -44.42 18.45
N TYR A 129 -34.25 -44.44 17.23
CA TYR A 129 -34.68 -45.32 16.15
C TYR A 129 -34.54 -46.80 16.52
N LEU A 130 -33.41 -47.21 17.08
CA LEU A 130 -33.18 -48.59 17.54
C LEU A 130 -34.13 -48.97 18.69
N GLN A 131 -34.39 -48.06 19.63
CA GLN A 131 -35.37 -48.29 20.69
C GLN A 131 -36.79 -48.44 20.14
N LEU A 132 -37.16 -47.63 19.15
CA LEU A 132 -38.46 -47.72 18.50
C LEU A 132 -38.62 -49.06 17.76
N LEU A 133 -37.61 -49.47 17.00
CA LEU A 133 -37.57 -50.78 16.34
C LEU A 133 -37.74 -51.91 17.37
N LYS A 134 -37.01 -51.86 18.48
CA LYS A 134 -37.15 -52.83 19.57
C LYS A 134 -38.58 -52.88 20.10
N LYS A 135 -39.21 -51.73 20.37
CA LYS A 135 -40.61 -51.66 20.83
C LYS A 135 -41.56 -52.32 19.82
N VAL A 136 -41.42 -52.00 18.54
CA VAL A 136 -42.24 -52.59 17.46
C VAL A 136 -42.09 -54.11 17.42
N GLU A 137 -40.86 -54.63 17.47
CA GLU A 137 -40.63 -56.08 17.45
C GLU A 137 -41.17 -56.77 18.71
N THR A 138 -40.99 -56.17 19.89
CA THR A 138 -41.59 -56.73 21.12
C THR A 138 -43.12 -56.75 21.06
N ALA A 139 -43.75 -55.73 20.48
CA ALA A 139 -45.19 -55.70 20.28
C ALA A 139 -45.67 -56.76 19.28
N LYS A 140 -44.92 -56.99 18.19
CA LYS A 140 -45.21 -58.08 17.24
C LYS A 140 -45.11 -59.45 17.91
N ILE A 141 -44.10 -59.68 18.75
CA ILE A 141 -43.95 -60.93 19.52
C ILE A 141 -45.13 -61.10 20.48
N ALA A 142 -45.47 -60.07 21.25
CA ALA A 142 -46.60 -60.10 22.18
C ALA A 142 -47.93 -60.42 21.45
N ARG A 143 -48.16 -59.81 20.28
CA ARG A 143 -49.33 -60.10 19.44
C ARG A 143 -49.36 -61.57 19.00
N ARG A 144 -48.24 -62.11 18.50
CA ARG A 144 -48.15 -63.52 18.09
C ARG A 144 -48.40 -64.47 19.26
N ASN A 145 -47.88 -64.15 20.46
CA ASN A 145 -48.12 -64.95 21.65
C ASN A 145 -49.61 -64.95 22.05
N ALA A 146 -50.26 -63.78 22.01
CA ALA A 146 -51.69 -63.67 22.26
C ALA A 146 -52.54 -64.44 21.22
N GLU A 147 -52.17 -64.37 19.94
CA GLU A 147 -52.80 -65.16 18.88
C GLU A 147 -52.69 -66.67 19.14
N LEU A 148 -51.52 -67.16 19.56
CA LEU A 148 -51.32 -68.57 19.90
C LEU A 148 -52.14 -69.00 21.13
N GLU A 149 -52.26 -68.13 22.14
CA GLU A 149 -53.07 -68.40 23.33
C GLU A 149 -54.58 -68.46 23.00
N ILE A 150 -55.07 -67.54 22.17
CA ILE A 150 -56.44 -67.57 21.63
C ILE A 150 -56.69 -68.86 20.85
N GLN A 151 -55.75 -69.27 19.99
CA GLN A 151 -55.86 -70.53 19.24
C GLN A 151 -55.91 -71.74 20.18
N ARG A 152 -55.06 -71.80 21.21
CA ARG A 152 -55.06 -72.88 22.21
C ARG A 152 -56.37 -72.91 23.00
N MET A 153 -56.87 -71.76 23.44
CA MET A 153 -58.12 -71.67 24.20
C MET A 153 -59.30 -72.08 23.33
N THR A 154 -59.36 -71.61 22.08
CA THR A 154 -60.39 -72.02 21.12
C THR A 154 -60.35 -73.53 20.86
N ALA A 155 -59.16 -74.10 20.69
CA ALA A 155 -58.99 -75.55 20.52
C ALA A 155 -59.45 -76.35 21.75
N MET A 156 -59.14 -75.87 22.97
CA MET A 156 -59.60 -76.50 24.21
C MET A 156 -61.12 -76.39 24.39
N ILE A 157 -61.72 -75.26 24.05
CA ILE A 157 -63.18 -75.09 24.08
C ILE A 157 -63.80 -76.05 23.07
N ALA A 158 -63.29 -76.11 21.83
CA ALA A 158 -63.76 -77.00 20.80
C ALA A 158 -63.69 -78.48 21.24
N SER A 159 -62.57 -78.92 21.82
CA SER A 159 -62.42 -80.29 22.32
C SER A 159 -63.39 -80.61 23.46
N ARG A 160 -63.54 -79.70 24.44
CA ARG A 160 -64.51 -79.85 25.54
C ARG A 160 -65.95 -79.88 25.04
N THR A 161 -66.29 -79.07 24.04
CA THR A 161 -67.63 -79.10 23.44
C THR A 161 -67.88 -80.40 22.69
N SER A 162 -66.88 -80.97 22.00
CA SER A 162 -67.03 -82.29 21.35
C SER A 162 -67.12 -83.44 22.36
N GLU A 163 -66.51 -83.31 23.53
CA GLU A 163 -66.55 -84.31 24.61
C GLU A 163 -67.76 -84.13 25.55
N SER A 164 -68.57 -83.08 25.36
CA SER A 164 -69.72 -82.79 26.21
C SER A 164 -70.93 -83.65 25.83
N ALA A 165 -71.53 -84.32 26.82
CA ALA A 165 -72.74 -85.14 26.65
C ALA A 165 -73.98 -84.36 26.16
N LEU A 166 -73.95 -83.02 26.18
CA LEU A 166 -74.98 -82.16 25.60
C LEU A 166 -74.87 -82.02 24.07
N ALA A 167 -73.73 -82.38 23.48
CA ALA A 167 -73.51 -82.36 22.04
C ALA A 167 -73.86 -83.71 21.36
N GLU A 168 -74.08 -84.76 22.15
CA GLU A 168 -74.67 -86.01 21.65
C GLU A 168 -76.17 -85.80 21.39
N PRO A 169 -76.69 -86.14 20.19
CA PRO A 169 -78.11 -86.08 19.94
C PRO A 169 -78.83 -87.01 20.94
N PRO A 170 -79.95 -86.58 21.54
CA PRO A 170 -80.67 -87.39 22.51
C PRO A 170 -81.01 -88.75 21.87
N ALA A 171 -80.74 -89.84 22.61
CA ALA A 171 -81.05 -91.18 22.15
C ALA A 171 -82.50 -91.23 21.68
N LEU A 172 -82.71 -91.57 20.40
CA LEU A 172 -84.05 -91.67 19.83
C LEU A 172 -84.88 -92.65 20.69
N PRO A 173 -86.11 -92.28 21.09
CA PRO A 173 -86.93 -93.16 21.92
C PRO A 173 -87.09 -94.49 21.20
N ALA A 174 -86.82 -95.58 21.92
CA ALA A 174 -87.00 -96.93 21.40
C ALA A 174 -88.45 -97.08 20.97
N ARG A 175 -88.69 -97.32 19.68
CA ARG A 175 -90.02 -97.63 19.18
C ARG A 175 -90.48 -98.94 19.81
N LYS A 176 -91.44 -98.88 20.73
CA LYS A 176 -92.49 -99.87 20.98
C LYS A 176 -93.61 -99.24 21.79
#